data_AF-A0A5C9BLQ9-F1
#
_entry.id   AF-A0A5C9BLQ9-F1
#
_cell.length_a   1.000
_cell.length_b   1.000
_cell.length_c   1.000
_cell.angle_alpha   90.00
_cell.angle_beta   90.00
_cell.angle_gamma   90.00
#
_symmetry.space_group_name_H-M   'P 1'
#
loop_
_entity.id
_entity.type
_entity.pdbx_description
1 polymer ?
#
loop_
_entity_poly.entity_id
_entity_poly.type
_entity_poly.pdbx_seq_one_letter_code
_entity_poly.pdbx_strand_id
1 'polypeptide(L)'
;MLHKDLGPLVSSAEMSRCINCTRCVRFCQEIAGQMEMGQAFRGEHAEIMSFVGKSVDTELSGNLIDLCPVGALTSKPFRYSARNWELSRRRSVSPHDGLGSNLAVHVKNNRVMRVLPVENEDINECWLSDKDRFSYEGLNSAERLTRPMIKQDGKWQEVEWQAALDYVANALSQVANCAGAGEIGALATPHSTLEELYLLQKLARGLGSDNVDFRLRQSDFSADGKRAGAPWLGMPVAEISSRDRLLIVGSFLRKDHPLLAQRIRQAVKKGARANIVHSADDDLLMKVENKAIVAPDAMAHTLAQILKALMELLATRLGHPETMAKSLVMAAEKKTGVDAAVQDVVVGSTAAA
;
A
#
# COMPACT_ATOMS: atom_id res chain seq x y z
N MET A 1 -24.47 -29.19 8.99
CA MET A 1 -23.68 -27.94 9.04
C MET A 1 -23.77 -27.28 7.68
N LEU A 2 -24.46 -26.14 7.59
CA LEU A 2 -24.47 -25.33 6.36
C LEU A 2 -23.04 -24.81 6.12
N HIS A 3 -22.48 -25.04 4.93
CA HIS A 3 -21.22 -24.41 4.55
C HIS A 3 -21.43 -22.90 4.53
N LYS A 4 -20.74 -22.20 5.43
CA LYS A 4 -20.80 -20.73 5.52
C LYS A 4 -19.83 -20.18 4.50
N ASP A 5 -20.28 -19.33 3.59
CA ASP A 5 -19.38 -18.69 2.64
C ASP A 5 -18.72 -17.47 3.30
N LEU A 6 -17.40 -17.52 3.48
CA LEU A 6 -16.60 -16.42 4.00
C LEU A 6 -15.86 -15.68 2.87
N GLY A 7 -16.15 -16.01 1.61
CA GLY A 7 -15.54 -15.43 0.43
C GLY A 7 -14.53 -16.36 -0.27
N PRO A 8 -13.71 -15.79 -1.16
CA PRO A 8 -12.78 -16.56 -1.99
C PRO A 8 -11.47 -16.93 -1.28
N LEU A 9 -11.12 -16.26 -0.18
CA LEU A 9 -9.78 -16.40 0.44
C LEU A 9 -9.78 -17.38 1.63
N VAL A 10 -10.74 -17.22 2.54
CA VAL A 10 -10.86 -18.03 3.75
C VAL A 10 -11.99 -19.04 3.57
N SER A 11 -11.73 -20.30 3.90
CA SER A 11 -12.73 -21.35 3.83
C SER A 11 -13.04 -21.94 5.20
N SER A 12 -14.33 -22.12 5.44
CA SER A 12 -15.00 -22.59 6.66
C SER A 12 -15.67 -23.95 6.45
N ALA A 13 -15.17 -24.79 5.55
CA ALA A 13 -15.77 -26.11 5.36
C ALA A 13 -15.53 -27.06 6.55
N GLU A 14 -14.47 -26.83 7.34
CA GLU A 14 -14.09 -27.67 8.49
C GLU A 14 -14.51 -27.05 9.83
N MET A 15 -15.63 -26.33 9.87
CA MET A 15 -16.15 -25.73 11.11
C MET A 15 -16.50 -26.76 12.19
N SER A 16 -16.64 -28.05 11.84
CA SER A 16 -16.73 -29.15 12.83
C SER A 16 -15.47 -29.30 13.69
N ARG A 17 -14.32 -28.78 13.25
CA ARG A 17 -13.08 -28.74 14.04
C ARG A 17 -13.02 -27.53 14.96
N CYS A 18 -13.93 -26.57 14.82
CA CYS A 18 -13.88 -25.33 15.59
C CYS A 18 -14.12 -25.61 17.07
N ILE A 19 -13.22 -25.11 17.91
CA ILE A 19 -13.33 -25.20 19.38
C ILE A 19 -13.97 -23.96 20.01
N ASN A 20 -14.58 -23.09 19.20
CA ASN A 20 -15.26 -21.87 19.65
C ASN A 20 -14.42 -20.94 20.56
N CYS A 21 -13.09 -20.91 20.38
CA CYS A 21 -12.19 -20.06 21.18
C CYS A 21 -12.36 -18.55 20.94
N THR A 22 -13.17 -18.14 19.96
CA THR A 22 -13.44 -16.74 19.56
C THR A 22 -12.24 -15.90 19.11
N ARG A 23 -11.04 -16.48 18.93
CA ARG A 23 -9.85 -15.73 18.44
C ARG A 23 -10.11 -15.02 17.12
N CYS A 24 -10.75 -15.70 16.16
CA CYS A 24 -11.13 -15.13 14.87
C CYS A 24 -12.10 -13.93 14.99
N VAL A 25 -13.11 -14.04 15.85
CA VAL A 25 -14.05 -12.95 16.14
C VAL A 25 -13.32 -11.74 16.74
N ARG A 26 -12.45 -11.99 17.73
CA ARG A 26 -11.62 -10.95 18.35
C ARG A 26 -10.68 -10.29 17.34
N PHE A 27 -10.06 -11.05 16.43
CA PHE A 27 -9.20 -10.48 15.39
C PHE A 27 -9.95 -9.52 14.46
N CYS A 28 -11.14 -9.91 13.98
CA CYS A 28 -11.97 -9.05 13.15
C CYS A 28 -12.25 -7.71 13.86
N GLN A 29 -12.66 -7.76 15.12
CA GLN A 29 -12.99 -6.56 15.91
C GLN A 29 -11.75 -5.75 16.33
N GLU A 30 -10.72 -6.41 16.86
CA GLU A 30 -9.57 -5.80 17.52
C GLU A 30 -8.49 -5.36 16.51
N ILE A 31 -8.19 -6.17 15.50
CA ILE A 31 -7.09 -5.92 14.56
C ILE A 31 -7.60 -5.41 13.21
N ALA A 32 -8.49 -6.17 12.56
CA ALA A 32 -9.03 -5.80 11.25
C ALA A 32 -9.92 -4.55 11.29
N GLY A 33 -10.52 -4.24 12.45
CA GLY A 33 -11.28 -3.03 12.69
C GLY A 33 -12.76 -3.11 12.36
N GLN A 34 -13.22 -4.25 11.86
CA GLN A 34 -14.62 -4.47 11.48
C GLN A 34 -15.11 -5.80 12.05
N MET A 35 -16.26 -5.77 12.71
CA MET A 35 -16.88 -6.98 13.27
C MET A 35 -17.63 -7.73 12.17
N GLU A 36 -16.89 -8.49 11.35
CA GLU A 36 -17.46 -9.30 10.26
C GLU A 36 -17.86 -10.70 10.72
N MET A 37 -17.25 -11.17 11.81
CA MET A 37 -17.52 -12.48 12.40
C MET A 37 -18.10 -12.34 13.81
N GLY A 38 -18.94 -13.30 14.18
CA GLY A 38 -19.52 -13.39 15.52
C GLY A 38 -19.78 -14.84 15.94
N GLN A 39 -20.13 -15.01 17.21
CA GLN A 39 -20.62 -16.27 17.75
C GLN A 39 -22.14 -16.19 17.85
N ALA A 40 -22.83 -17.03 17.10
CA ALA A 40 -24.28 -17.20 17.19
C ALA A 40 -24.61 -18.32 18.18
N PHE A 41 -25.85 -18.30 18.67
CA PHE A 41 -26.41 -19.27 19.61
C PHE A 41 -25.66 -19.35 20.95
N ARG A 42 -26.01 -20.34 21.78
CA ARG A 42 -25.47 -20.52 23.14
C ARG A 42 -25.26 -22.00 23.46
N GLY A 43 -24.38 -22.27 24.42
CA GLY A 43 -24.06 -23.63 24.86
C GLY A 43 -23.42 -24.47 23.75
N GLU A 44 -23.83 -25.73 23.65
CA GLU A 44 -23.30 -26.68 22.66
C GLU A 44 -23.68 -26.32 21.21
N HIS A 45 -24.73 -25.51 21.03
CA HIS A 45 -25.15 -25.02 19.72
C HIS A 45 -24.42 -23.75 19.30
N ALA A 46 -23.48 -23.25 20.11
CA ALA A 46 -22.72 -22.06 19.75
C ALA A 46 -21.93 -22.30 18.47
N GLU A 47 -22.02 -21.37 17.53
CA GLU A 47 -21.32 -21.48 16.25
C GLU A 47 -20.69 -20.15 15.85
N ILE A 48 -19.45 -20.21 15.38
CA ILE A 48 -18.83 -19.06 14.74
C ILE A 48 -19.38 -18.92 13.30
N MET A 49 -19.81 -17.71 12.95
CA MET A 49 -20.33 -17.38 11.62
C MET A 49 -20.04 -15.94 11.24
N SER A 50 -20.13 -15.62 9.95
CA SER A 50 -20.17 -14.23 9.51
C SER A 50 -21.48 -13.56 9.90
N PHE A 51 -21.41 -12.25 10.12
CA PHE A 51 -22.57 -11.43 10.43
C PHE A 51 -23.46 -11.30 9.18
N VAL A 52 -24.69 -11.82 9.25
CA VAL A 52 -25.71 -11.74 8.17
C VAL A 52 -25.26 -12.42 6.86
N GLY A 53 -24.50 -13.52 6.93
CA GLY A 53 -24.10 -14.29 5.75
C GLY A 53 -23.23 -13.53 4.74
N LYS A 54 -22.64 -12.40 5.16
CA LYS A 54 -21.69 -11.63 4.36
C LYS A 54 -20.33 -12.34 4.29
N SER A 55 -19.56 -12.04 3.26
CA SER A 55 -18.14 -12.39 3.18
C SER A 55 -17.33 -11.60 4.20
N VAL A 56 -16.11 -12.07 4.45
CA VAL A 56 -15.10 -11.33 5.22
C VAL A 56 -14.35 -10.46 4.20
N ASP A 57 -14.62 -9.16 4.21
CA ASP A 57 -14.19 -8.21 3.18
C ASP A 57 -12.98 -7.36 3.62
N THR A 58 -12.54 -7.50 4.88
CA THR A 58 -11.33 -6.82 5.35
C THR A 58 -10.09 -7.26 4.57
N GLU A 59 -9.23 -6.29 4.28
CA GLU A 59 -7.94 -6.44 3.60
C GLU A 59 -6.90 -7.29 4.37
N LEU A 60 -7.22 -7.69 5.61
CA LEU A 60 -6.41 -8.54 6.48
C LEU A 60 -7.08 -9.89 6.77
N SER A 61 -8.08 -10.30 5.99
CA SER A 61 -8.94 -11.47 6.27
C SER A 61 -8.16 -12.78 6.33
N GLY A 62 -7.12 -12.93 5.51
CA GLY A 62 -6.31 -14.13 5.40
C GLY A 62 -5.51 -14.45 6.67
N ASN A 63 -5.32 -13.48 7.57
CA ASN A 63 -4.68 -13.74 8.87
C ASN A 63 -5.55 -14.59 9.81
N LEU A 64 -6.86 -14.68 9.56
CA LEU A 64 -7.76 -15.59 10.28
C LEU A 64 -7.32 -17.06 10.20
N ILE A 65 -6.66 -17.43 9.09
CA ILE A 65 -6.16 -18.78 8.83
C ILE A 65 -5.02 -19.12 9.80
N ASP A 66 -4.08 -18.20 9.98
CA ASP A 66 -2.94 -18.41 10.87
C ASP A 66 -3.34 -18.34 12.34
N LEU A 67 -4.37 -17.55 12.64
CA LEU A 67 -4.90 -17.41 13.98
C LEU A 67 -5.68 -18.64 14.46
N CYS A 68 -6.25 -19.42 13.54
CA CYS A 68 -7.08 -20.57 13.86
C CYS A 68 -6.22 -21.75 14.36
N PRO A 69 -6.31 -22.14 15.64
CA PRO A 69 -5.41 -23.15 16.21
C PRO A 69 -5.70 -24.58 15.73
N VAL A 70 -6.89 -24.81 15.17
CA VAL A 70 -7.44 -26.15 14.87
C VAL A 70 -7.64 -26.40 13.38
N GLY A 71 -7.32 -25.42 12.52
CA GLY A 71 -7.54 -25.53 11.09
C GLY A 71 -9.02 -25.66 10.69
N ALA A 72 -9.93 -25.03 11.45
CA ALA A 72 -11.33 -24.85 11.07
C ALA A 72 -11.50 -23.76 10.00
N LEU A 73 -10.64 -22.73 10.05
CA LEU A 73 -10.47 -21.74 9.00
C LEU A 73 -9.18 -22.06 8.26
N THR A 74 -9.25 -22.27 6.95
CA THR A 74 -8.07 -22.57 6.13
C THR A 74 -8.08 -21.76 4.84
N SER A 75 -6.88 -21.56 4.26
CA SER A 75 -6.71 -20.89 2.97
C SER A 75 -7.41 -21.67 1.86
N LYS A 76 -8.41 -21.08 1.20
CA LYS A 76 -9.13 -21.69 0.09
C LYS A 76 -8.21 -21.95 -1.11
N PRO A 77 -7.31 -21.01 -1.51
CA PRO A 77 -6.35 -21.26 -2.60
C PRO A 77 -5.34 -22.39 -2.34
N PHE A 78 -4.92 -22.58 -1.09
CA PHE A 78 -3.88 -23.57 -0.73
C PHE A 78 -4.44 -24.93 -0.27
N ARG A 79 -5.73 -24.98 0.05
CA ARG A 79 -6.36 -26.15 0.67
C ARG A 79 -6.13 -27.40 -0.19
N TYR A 80 -5.67 -28.47 0.45
CA TYR A 80 -5.41 -29.77 -0.16
C TYR A 80 -4.28 -29.82 -1.21
N SER A 81 -3.55 -28.73 -1.46
CA SER A 81 -2.46 -28.72 -2.45
C SER A 81 -1.14 -29.32 -1.92
N ALA A 82 -0.87 -29.17 -0.62
CA ALA A 82 0.33 -29.74 0.02
C ALA A 82 0.16 -29.87 1.54
N ARG A 83 1.03 -30.68 2.18
CA ARG A 83 1.15 -30.77 3.64
C ARG A 83 2.30 -29.90 4.16
N ASN A 84 2.20 -29.48 5.42
CA ASN A 84 3.18 -28.55 6.01
C ASN A 84 4.62 -29.09 5.97
N TRP A 85 4.83 -30.39 6.15
CA TRP A 85 6.15 -31.03 6.14
C TRP A 85 6.74 -31.24 4.74
N GLU A 86 5.94 -31.07 3.68
CA GLU A 86 6.41 -31.16 2.29
C GLU A 86 6.96 -29.83 1.76
N LEU A 87 6.76 -28.75 2.51
CA LEU A 87 7.06 -27.39 2.08
C LEU A 87 8.43 -26.94 2.60
N SER A 88 9.29 -26.51 1.68
CA SER A 88 10.49 -25.76 2.04
C SER A 88 10.14 -24.30 2.30
N ARG A 89 10.71 -23.71 3.36
CA ARG A 89 10.46 -22.33 3.77
C ARG A 89 11.62 -21.43 3.36
N ARG A 90 11.34 -20.37 2.61
CA ARG A 90 12.32 -19.34 2.21
C ARG A 90 11.85 -17.97 2.73
N ARG A 91 12.69 -17.28 3.50
CA ARG A 91 12.38 -15.90 3.96
C ARG A 91 12.52 -14.93 2.78
N SER A 92 11.61 -13.97 2.69
CA SER A 92 11.56 -12.95 1.65
C SER A 92 10.82 -11.70 2.17
N VAL A 93 10.75 -10.67 1.33
CA VAL A 93 10.04 -9.42 1.58
C VAL A 93 8.91 -9.28 0.54
N SER A 94 7.79 -8.65 0.91
CA SER A 94 6.71 -8.36 -0.03
C SER A 94 7.08 -7.26 -1.03
N PRO A 95 6.81 -7.43 -2.34
CA PRO A 95 6.97 -6.40 -3.35
C PRO A 95 5.69 -5.58 -3.62
N HIS A 96 4.58 -5.84 -2.92
CA HIS A 96 3.27 -5.36 -3.35
C HIS A 96 2.84 -4.01 -2.77
N ASP A 97 3.33 -3.66 -1.58
CA ASP A 97 3.13 -2.35 -0.95
C ASP A 97 4.48 -1.69 -0.66
N GLY A 98 4.48 -0.37 -0.41
CA GLY A 98 5.70 0.36 -0.07
C GLY A 98 6.22 0.07 1.33
N LEU A 99 5.54 -0.79 2.10
CA LEU A 99 5.91 -1.15 3.47
C LEU A 99 6.97 -2.25 3.51
N GLY A 100 6.93 -3.18 2.55
CA GLY A 100 7.91 -4.26 2.48
C GLY A 100 7.74 -5.27 3.62
N SER A 101 6.53 -5.81 3.78
CA SER A 101 6.21 -6.76 4.85
C SER A 101 7.09 -8.02 4.81
N ASN A 102 7.57 -8.47 5.98
CA ASN A 102 8.39 -9.68 6.07
C ASN A 102 7.51 -10.94 5.91
N LEU A 103 7.92 -11.82 5.00
CA LEU A 103 7.16 -13.03 4.69
C LEU A 103 8.05 -14.25 4.46
N ALA A 104 7.41 -15.41 4.48
CA ALA A 104 8.01 -16.68 4.14
C ALA A 104 7.25 -17.32 2.98
N VAL A 105 7.98 -17.56 1.89
CA VAL A 105 7.48 -18.26 0.72
C VAL A 105 7.67 -19.76 0.95
N HIS A 106 6.56 -20.50 0.90
CA HIS A 106 6.56 -21.95 1.03
C HIS A 106 6.54 -22.59 -0.35
N VAL A 107 7.57 -23.37 -0.67
CA VAL A 107 7.83 -23.92 -2.01
C VAL A 107 7.85 -25.44 -1.97
N LYS A 108 7.22 -26.06 -2.99
CA LYS A 108 7.29 -27.51 -3.28
C LYS A 108 7.57 -27.68 -4.76
N ASN A 109 8.57 -28.49 -5.13
CA ASN A 109 8.94 -28.77 -6.53
C ASN A 109 9.09 -27.51 -7.38
N ASN A 110 9.83 -26.50 -6.87
CA ASN A 110 10.02 -25.19 -7.51
C ASN A 110 8.74 -24.38 -7.78
N ARG A 111 7.60 -24.78 -7.21
CA ARG A 111 6.34 -24.03 -7.27
C ARG A 111 6.04 -23.40 -5.92
N VAL A 112 5.69 -22.12 -5.94
CA VAL A 112 5.21 -21.42 -4.74
C VAL A 112 3.81 -21.92 -4.43
N MET A 113 3.63 -22.48 -3.24
CA MET A 113 2.36 -23.09 -2.83
C MET A 113 1.56 -22.17 -1.92
N ARG A 114 2.22 -21.41 -1.03
CA ARG A 114 1.60 -20.41 -0.18
C ARG A 114 2.63 -19.42 0.36
N VAL A 115 2.13 -18.30 0.89
CA VAL A 115 2.92 -17.29 1.60
C VAL A 115 2.37 -17.12 3.02
N LEU A 116 3.27 -17.04 4.00
CA LEU A 116 2.94 -16.84 5.42
C LEU A 116 3.73 -15.65 5.99
N PRO A 117 3.21 -14.96 7.02
CA PRO A 117 3.95 -13.90 7.71
C PRO A 117 5.24 -14.44 8.35
N VAL A 118 6.25 -13.57 8.39
CA VAL A 118 7.38 -13.70 9.31
C VAL A 118 7.27 -12.57 10.31
N GLU A 119 7.42 -12.91 11.57
CA GLU A 119 7.27 -11.95 12.66
C GLU A 119 8.35 -10.87 12.61
N ASN A 120 7.93 -9.60 12.62
CA ASN A 120 8.80 -8.43 12.70
C ASN A 120 8.03 -7.24 13.31
N GLU A 121 8.27 -6.99 14.59
CA GLU A 121 7.63 -5.91 15.36
C GLU A 121 7.88 -4.50 14.78
N ASP A 122 8.95 -4.31 14.02
CA ASP A 122 9.28 -3.00 13.44
C ASP A 122 8.42 -2.68 12.21
N ILE A 123 7.87 -3.70 11.53
CA ILE A 123 7.17 -3.57 10.25
C ILE A 123 5.75 -4.13 10.33
N ASN A 124 5.59 -5.45 10.27
CA ASN A 124 4.30 -6.12 10.07
C ASN A 124 3.79 -6.89 11.29
N GLU A 125 4.48 -6.85 12.43
CA GLU A 125 4.16 -7.64 13.63
C GLU A 125 4.08 -9.12 13.23
N CYS A 126 2.91 -9.75 13.31
CA CYS A 126 2.65 -11.11 12.82
C CYS A 126 1.66 -11.16 11.64
N TRP A 127 1.36 -10.02 11.03
CA TRP A 127 0.30 -9.87 10.04
C TRP A 127 0.85 -9.76 8.61
N LEU A 128 -0.01 -10.08 7.64
CA LEU A 128 0.19 -9.77 6.22
C LEU A 128 -1.09 -9.19 5.63
N SER A 129 -0.96 -8.35 4.62
CA SER A 129 -2.11 -7.99 3.79
C SER A 129 -2.57 -9.18 2.95
N ASP A 130 -3.84 -9.21 2.58
CA ASP A 130 -4.36 -10.25 1.68
C ASP A 130 -3.70 -10.17 0.29
N LYS A 131 -3.32 -8.96 -0.14
CA LYS A 131 -2.51 -8.75 -1.34
C LYS A 131 -1.20 -9.52 -1.23
N ASP A 132 -0.44 -9.36 -0.15
CA ASP A 132 0.84 -10.06 0.04
C ASP A 132 0.67 -11.57 0.18
N ARG A 133 -0.40 -11.98 0.86
CA ARG A 133 -0.65 -13.38 1.20
C ARG A 133 -1.06 -14.23 0.00
N PHE A 134 -1.84 -13.68 -0.94
CA PHE A 134 -2.48 -14.45 -2.01
C PHE A 134 -1.97 -14.13 -3.42
N SER A 135 -1.21 -13.03 -3.61
CA SER A 135 -0.69 -12.67 -4.95
C SER A 135 0.28 -13.70 -5.55
N TYR A 136 0.77 -14.67 -4.77
CA TYR A 136 1.61 -15.76 -5.26
C TYR A 136 0.92 -16.64 -6.31
N GLU A 137 -0.41 -16.66 -6.38
CA GLU A 137 -1.13 -17.43 -7.41
C GLU A 137 -0.75 -16.97 -8.82
N GLY A 138 -0.45 -15.67 -9.00
CA GLY A 138 0.01 -15.13 -10.28
C GLY A 138 1.34 -15.73 -10.77
N LEU A 139 2.21 -16.20 -9.88
CA LEU A 139 3.50 -16.80 -10.25
C LEU A 139 3.36 -18.13 -11.01
N ASN A 140 2.25 -18.82 -10.79
CA ASN A 140 1.92 -20.10 -11.42
C ASN A 140 0.85 -19.95 -12.51
N SER A 141 0.48 -18.72 -12.89
CA SER A 141 -0.49 -18.48 -13.96
C SER A 141 0.01 -19.04 -15.29
N ALA A 142 -0.92 -19.57 -16.09
CA ALA A 142 -0.64 -20.00 -17.45
C ALA A 142 -0.25 -18.83 -18.38
N GLU A 143 -0.62 -17.60 -18.00
CA GLU A 143 -0.31 -16.37 -18.73
C GLU A 143 1.12 -15.86 -18.48
N ARG A 144 1.89 -16.51 -17.58
CA ARG A 144 3.26 -16.12 -17.28
C ARG A 144 4.15 -16.32 -18.51
N LEU A 145 4.79 -15.26 -18.96
CA LEU A 145 5.78 -15.31 -20.04
C LEU A 145 7.02 -16.10 -19.59
N THR A 146 7.33 -17.17 -20.32
CA THR A 146 8.49 -18.06 -20.05
C THR A 146 9.54 -18.04 -21.15
N ARG A 147 9.18 -17.54 -22.35
CA ARG A 147 10.07 -17.44 -23.52
C ARG A 147 9.99 -16.05 -24.14
N PRO A 148 11.11 -15.53 -24.69
CA PRO A 148 11.09 -14.26 -25.41
C PRO A 148 10.32 -14.40 -26.72
N MET A 149 9.67 -13.32 -27.13
CA MET A 149 8.86 -13.27 -28.35
C MET A 149 9.17 -12.00 -29.14
N ILE A 150 9.17 -12.11 -30.47
CA ILE A 150 9.31 -10.98 -31.39
C ILE A 150 8.01 -10.86 -32.19
N LYS A 151 7.58 -9.63 -32.47
CA LYS A 151 6.40 -9.37 -33.28
C LYS A 151 6.78 -9.20 -34.74
N GLN A 152 6.23 -10.04 -35.61
CA GLN A 152 6.36 -9.95 -37.08
C GLN A 152 4.97 -10.02 -37.71
N ASP A 153 4.67 -9.14 -38.66
CA ASP A 153 3.37 -9.05 -39.35
C ASP A 153 2.17 -9.04 -38.39
N GLY A 154 2.32 -8.34 -37.27
CA GLY A 154 1.28 -8.22 -36.26
C GLY A 154 1.15 -9.42 -35.30
N LYS A 155 1.90 -10.50 -35.51
CA LYS A 155 1.83 -11.74 -34.71
C LYS A 155 3.08 -11.92 -33.85
N TRP A 156 2.90 -12.40 -32.62
CA TRP A 156 4.00 -12.78 -31.75
C TRP A 156 4.54 -14.16 -32.13
N GLN A 157 5.86 -14.26 -32.26
CA GLN A 157 6.57 -15.51 -32.51
C GLN A 157 7.57 -15.76 -31.39
N GLU A 158 7.52 -16.95 -30.80
CA GLU A 158 8.52 -17.38 -29.81
C GLU A 158 9.88 -17.57 -30.48
N VAL A 159 10.93 -17.05 -29.85
CA VAL A 159 12.31 -17.14 -30.35
C VAL A 159 13.26 -17.55 -29.23
N GLU A 160 14.49 -17.89 -29.59
CA GLU A 160 15.57 -18.12 -28.63
C GLU A 160 16.16 -16.80 -28.12
N TRP A 161 16.75 -16.84 -26.92
CA TRP A 161 17.30 -15.65 -26.25
C TRP A 161 18.32 -14.88 -27.09
N GLN A 162 19.22 -15.58 -27.79
CA GLN A 162 20.24 -14.94 -28.62
C GLN A 162 19.59 -14.11 -29.74
N ALA A 163 18.64 -14.69 -30.46
CA ALA A 163 17.93 -14.00 -31.54
C ALA A 163 17.13 -12.79 -31.02
N ALA A 164 16.50 -12.92 -29.85
CA ALA A 164 15.79 -11.81 -29.21
C ALA A 164 16.71 -10.65 -28.84
N LEU A 165 17.86 -10.94 -28.21
CA LEU A 165 18.82 -9.94 -27.78
C LEU A 165 19.52 -9.26 -28.96
N ASP A 166 19.91 -10.02 -29.99
CA ASP A 166 20.53 -9.48 -31.20
C ASP A 166 19.55 -8.56 -31.94
N TYR A 167 18.27 -8.95 -32.02
CA TYR A 167 17.23 -8.12 -32.62
C TYR A 167 17.06 -6.78 -31.88
N VAL A 168 16.96 -6.82 -30.54
CA VAL A 168 16.82 -5.61 -29.71
C VAL A 168 18.07 -4.74 -29.79
N ALA A 169 19.28 -5.32 -29.72
CA ALA A 169 20.53 -4.59 -29.78
C ALA A 169 20.71 -3.86 -31.13
N ASN A 170 20.41 -4.54 -32.24
CA ASN A 170 20.46 -3.94 -33.57
C ASN A 170 19.43 -2.81 -33.71
N ALA A 171 18.20 -3.01 -33.25
CA ALA A 171 17.15 -1.99 -33.30
C ALA A 171 17.53 -0.74 -32.49
N LEU A 172 18.01 -0.92 -31.26
CA LEU A 172 18.46 0.19 -30.41
C LEU A 172 19.65 0.92 -31.02
N SER A 173 20.63 0.19 -31.56
CA SER A 173 21.81 0.79 -32.21
C SER A 173 21.42 1.59 -33.46
N GLN A 174 20.46 1.08 -34.25
CA GLN A 174 19.96 1.78 -35.43
C GLN A 174 19.26 3.09 -35.05
N VAL A 175 18.41 3.06 -34.02
CA VAL A 175 17.74 4.28 -33.51
C VAL A 175 18.77 5.30 -33.01
N ALA A 176 19.74 4.85 -32.21
CA ALA A 176 20.80 5.72 -31.69
C ALA A 176 21.61 6.39 -32.82
N ASN A 177 21.92 5.66 -33.90
CA ASN A 177 22.70 6.18 -35.01
C ASN A 177 21.89 7.05 -35.99
N CYS A 178 20.61 6.76 -36.21
CA CYS A 178 19.79 7.46 -37.21
C CYS A 178 19.04 8.66 -36.63
N ALA A 179 18.41 8.50 -35.46
CA ALA A 179 17.56 9.52 -34.84
C ALA A 179 18.22 10.18 -33.61
N GLY A 180 19.26 9.56 -33.07
CA GLY A 180 19.98 10.02 -31.89
C GLY A 180 19.59 9.26 -30.63
N ALA A 181 20.52 9.19 -29.66
CA ALA A 181 20.30 8.48 -28.41
C ALA A 181 19.15 9.05 -27.56
N GLY A 182 18.81 10.33 -27.73
CA GLY A 182 17.69 10.97 -27.04
C GLY A 182 16.31 10.41 -27.38
N GLU A 183 16.17 9.62 -28.45
CA GLU A 183 14.91 8.96 -28.81
C GLU A 183 14.73 7.59 -28.12
N ILE A 184 15.75 7.13 -27.39
CA ILE A 184 15.66 5.89 -26.61
C ILE A 184 15.11 6.25 -25.23
N GLY A 185 14.10 5.53 -24.77
CA GLY A 185 13.55 5.66 -23.42
C GLY A 185 13.47 4.31 -22.73
N ALA A 186 13.72 4.29 -21.42
CA ALA A 186 13.57 3.11 -20.57
C ALA A 186 12.51 3.37 -19.50
N LEU A 187 11.46 2.54 -19.47
CA LEU A 187 10.40 2.60 -18.48
C LEU A 187 10.41 1.32 -17.65
N ALA A 188 10.79 1.43 -16.38
CA ALA A 188 10.87 0.31 -15.45
C ALA A 188 9.58 0.10 -14.67
N THR A 189 9.43 -1.07 -14.05
CA THR A 189 8.38 -1.29 -13.06
C THR A 189 8.86 -0.85 -11.67
N PRO A 190 8.02 -0.18 -10.86
CA PRO A 190 8.36 0.16 -9.47
C PRO A 190 8.51 -1.07 -8.56
N HIS A 191 8.13 -2.26 -9.04
CA HIS A 191 8.28 -3.53 -8.33
C HIS A 191 9.64 -4.22 -8.57
N SER A 192 10.48 -3.69 -9.46
CA SER A 192 11.82 -4.23 -9.70
C SER A 192 12.77 -3.96 -8.54
N THR A 193 13.81 -4.77 -8.42
CA THR A 193 14.81 -4.58 -7.37
C THR A 193 15.69 -3.35 -7.64
N LEU A 194 16.38 -2.87 -6.61
CA LEU A 194 17.30 -1.74 -6.75
C LEU A 194 18.45 -2.07 -7.72
N GLU A 195 18.92 -3.31 -7.72
CA GLU A 195 19.96 -3.80 -8.62
C GLU A 195 19.49 -3.78 -10.08
N GLU A 196 18.27 -4.25 -10.34
CA GLU A 196 17.67 -4.23 -11.69
C GLU A 196 17.50 -2.80 -12.21
N LEU A 197 16.97 -1.91 -11.37
CA LEU A 197 16.78 -0.50 -11.72
C LEU A 197 18.12 0.20 -11.98
N TYR A 198 19.15 -0.10 -11.17
CA TYR A 198 20.51 0.39 -11.39
C TYR A 198 21.10 -0.12 -12.72
N LEU A 199 20.94 -1.40 -13.02
CA LEU A 199 21.42 -1.98 -14.28
C LEU A 199 20.69 -1.39 -15.50
N LEU A 200 19.37 -1.19 -15.42
CA LEU A 200 18.59 -0.56 -16.48
C LEU A 200 19.03 0.89 -16.73
N GLN A 201 19.18 1.67 -15.66
CA GLN A 201 19.68 3.04 -15.75
C GLN A 201 21.09 3.06 -16.38
N LYS A 202 21.98 2.17 -15.93
CA LYS A 202 23.34 2.06 -16.46
C LYS A 202 23.35 1.69 -17.94
N LEU A 203 22.45 0.80 -18.37
CA LEU A 203 22.29 0.41 -19.77
C LEU A 203 21.80 1.59 -20.62
N ALA A 204 20.73 2.26 -20.21
CA ALA A 204 20.15 3.39 -20.95
C ALA A 204 21.17 4.53 -21.11
N ARG A 205 21.87 4.88 -20.03
CA ARG A 205 22.93 5.90 -20.06
C ARG A 205 24.16 5.46 -20.85
N GLY A 206 24.48 4.17 -20.84
CA GLY A 206 25.52 3.59 -21.69
C GLY A 206 25.22 3.72 -23.18
N LEU A 207 23.93 3.74 -23.56
CA LEU A 207 23.48 4.03 -24.93
C LEU A 207 23.43 5.52 -25.24
N GLY A 208 23.73 6.40 -24.28
CA GLY A 208 23.69 7.85 -24.43
C GLY A 208 22.32 8.49 -24.16
N SER A 209 21.37 7.75 -23.58
CA SER A 209 20.06 8.28 -23.19
C SER A 209 19.95 8.49 -21.68
N ASP A 210 19.46 9.66 -21.28
CA ASP A 210 19.08 9.95 -19.90
C ASP A 210 17.59 9.73 -19.61
N ASN A 211 16.81 9.30 -20.61
CA ASN A 211 15.37 9.10 -20.50
C ASN A 211 15.06 7.78 -19.77
N VAL A 212 15.11 7.80 -18.45
CA VAL A 212 14.81 6.66 -17.59
C VAL A 212 13.74 7.06 -16.57
N ASP A 213 12.63 6.31 -16.53
CA ASP A 213 11.58 6.52 -15.54
C ASP A 213 11.01 5.17 -15.06
N PHE A 214 10.24 5.18 -13.97
CA PHE A 214 9.50 4.04 -13.42
C PHE A 214 8.05 4.39 -13.06
N ARG A 215 7.68 5.67 -13.17
CA ARG A 215 6.46 6.22 -12.58
C ARG A 215 5.29 6.16 -13.54
N LEU A 216 4.59 5.03 -13.55
CA LEU A 216 3.48 4.76 -14.49
C LEU A 216 2.20 5.59 -14.23
N ARG A 217 1.97 6.05 -13.00
CA ARG A 217 0.71 6.74 -12.60
C ARG A 217 0.93 8.17 -12.10
N GLN A 218 2.12 8.73 -12.34
CA GLN A 218 2.43 10.09 -11.94
C GLN A 218 2.14 11.04 -13.11
N SER A 219 1.32 12.06 -12.85
CA SER A 219 1.01 13.13 -13.81
C SER A 219 1.71 14.44 -13.47
N ASP A 220 2.03 14.66 -12.20
CA ASP A 220 2.72 15.85 -11.72
C ASP A 220 4.21 15.56 -11.45
N PHE A 221 5.08 16.22 -12.19
CA PHE A 221 6.54 16.12 -12.07
C PHE A 221 7.18 17.38 -11.49
N SER A 222 6.37 18.32 -10.98
CA SER A 222 6.83 19.62 -10.44
C SER A 222 7.80 19.49 -9.26
N ALA A 223 7.81 18.34 -8.59
CA ALA A 223 8.69 18.01 -7.47
C ALA A 223 10.04 17.39 -7.90
N ASP A 224 10.21 17.04 -9.18
CA ASP A 224 11.42 16.42 -9.69
C ASP A 224 12.60 17.39 -9.57
N GLY A 225 13.77 16.87 -9.19
CA GLY A 225 14.98 17.67 -8.93
C GLY A 225 14.93 18.55 -7.66
N LYS A 226 13.77 18.72 -7.02
CA LYS A 226 13.62 19.48 -5.77
C LYS A 226 13.72 18.62 -4.51
N ARG A 227 13.51 17.31 -4.63
CA ARG A 227 13.61 16.35 -3.52
C ARG A 227 15.00 15.74 -3.47
N ALA A 228 15.60 15.71 -2.28
CA ALA A 228 16.85 15.00 -2.03
C ALA A 228 16.54 13.55 -1.61
N GLY A 229 17.04 12.58 -2.37
CA GLY A 229 16.89 11.15 -2.07
C GLY A 229 15.50 10.57 -2.29
N ALA A 230 15.30 9.34 -1.82
CA ALA A 230 14.02 8.65 -1.89
C ALA A 230 13.03 9.20 -0.84
N PRO A 231 11.75 9.43 -1.20
CA PRO A 231 10.73 9.75 -0.22
C PRO A 231 10.64 8.62 0.82
N TRP A 232 10.65 8.99 2.09
CA TRP A 232 10.48 8.05 3.20
C TRP A 232 9.54 8.67 4.24
N LEU A 233 9.04 7.86 5.16
CA LEU A 233 8.01 8.27 6.12
C LEU A 233 8.46 9.38 7.09
N GLY A 234 9.77 9.60 7.26
CA GLY A 234 10.32 10.53 8.24
C GLY A 234 10.49 9.94 9.64
N MET A 235 10.04 8.70 9.86
CA MET A 235 10.19 7.95 11.12
C MET A 235 10.05 6.43 10.88
N PRO A 236 10.49 5.59 11.83
CA PRO A 236 10.19 4.16 11.81
C PRO A 236 8.68 3.87 11.88
N VAL A 237 8.24 2.81 11.21
CA VAL A 237 6.82 2.43 11.14
C VAL A 237 6.26 2.06 12.51
N ALA A 238 7.04 1.39 13.36
CA ALA A 238 6.63 1.02 14.72
C ALA A 238 6.26 2.24 15.59
N GLU A 239 6.88 3.40 15.35
CA GLU A 239 6.61 4.62 16.13
C GLU A 239 5.26 5.26 15.83
N ILE A 240 4.52 4.81 14.81
CA ILE A 240 3.16 5.29 14.52
C ILE A 240 2.22 4.97 15.67
N SER A 241 2.38 3.80 16.27
CA SER A 241 1.54 3.29 17.35
C SER A 241 1.59 4.13 18.63
N SER A 242 2.61 4.98 18.79
CA SER A 242 2.81 5.86 19.95
C SER A 242 2.45 7.33 19.67
N ARG A 243 1.98 7.68 18.47
CA ARG A 243 1.63 9.07 18.13
C ARG A 243 0.23 9.43 18.61
N ASP A 244 0.12 10.58 19.28
CA ASP A 244 -1.16 11.08 19.81
C ASP A 244 -2.07 11.70 18.75
N ARG A 245 -1.48 12.24 17.67
CA ARG A 245 -2.20 12.96 16.63
C ARG A 245 -1.63 12.64 15.27
N LEU A 246 -2.52 12.32 14.34
CA LEU A 246 -2.18 11.94 12.97
C LEU A 246 -2.99 12.82 12.02
N LEU A 247 -2.33 13.36 11.00
CA LEU A 247 -2.96 14.05 9.87
C LEU A 247 -2.64 13.28 8.59
N ILE A 248 -3.67 12.70 7.99
CA ILE A 248 -3.58 11.90 6.78
C ILE A 248 -4.03 12.78 5.62
N VAL A 249 -3.16 12.92 4.62
CA VAL A 249 -3.40 13.79 3.45
C VAL A 249 -3.39 12.95 2.19
N GLY A 250 -4.50 12.96 1.45
CA GLY A 250 -4.51 12.45 0.07
C GLY A 250 -4.29 10.95 -0.12
N SER A 251 -4.45 10.11 0.91
CA SER A 251 -4.05 8.69 0.85
C SER A 251 -5.20 7.71 1.06
N PHE A 252 -5.25 6.69 0.20
CA PHE A 252 -6.14 5.54 0.31
C PHE A 252 -5.54 4.46 1.22
N LEU A 253 -5.31 4.78 2.50
CA LEU A 253 -4.50 3.97 3.42
C LEU A 253 -4.82 2.46 3.43
N ARG A 254 -6.10 2.08 3.47
CA ARG A 254 -6.50 0.67 3.48
C ARG A 254 -6.16 -0.08 2.19
N LYS A 255 -6.14 0.62 1.04
CA LYS A 255 -5.85 0.02 -0.27
C LYS A 255 -4.35 0.02 -0.56
N ASP A 256 -3.67 1.10 -0.19
CA ASP A 256 -2.25 1.29 -0.48
C ASP A 256 -1.36 0.59 0.55
N HIS A 257 -1.65 0.75 1.84
CA HIS A 257 -0.84 0.23 2.95
C HIS A 257 -1.73 -0.34 4.08
N PRO A 258 -2.37 -1.52 3.87
CA PRO A 258 -3.26 -2.18 4.83
C PRO A 258 -2.72 -2.27 6.27
N LEU A 259 -1.45 -2.66 6.42
CA LEU A 259 -0.84 -2.84 7.74
C LEU A 259 -0.53 -1.49 8.42
N LEU A 260 -0.22 -0.46 7.63
CA LEU A 260 -0.09 0.90 8.15
C LEU A 260 -1.43 1.40 8.70
N ALA A 261 -2.52 1.16 7.96
CA ALA A 261 -3.87 1.48 8.41
C ALA A 261 -4.23 0.74 9.71
N GLN A 262 -3.83 -0.54 9.85
CA GLN A 262 -4.01 -1.30 11.09
C GLN A 262 -3.25 -0.69 12.27
N ARG A 263 -1.99 -0.28 12.10
CA ARG A 263 -1.21 0.37 13.18
C ARG A 263 -1.82 1.70 13.61
N ILE A 264 -2.23 2.52 12.64
CA ILE A 264 -2.94 3.78 12.92
C ILE A 264 -4.24 3.50 13.69
N ARG A 265 -5.00 2.49 13.28
CA ARG A 265 -6.22 2.05 13.96
C ARG A 265 -5.94 1.62 15.41
N GLN A 266 -4.83 0.93 15.68
CA GLN A 266 -4.43 0.60 17.06
C GLN A 266 -4.09 1.86 17.88
N ALA A 267 -3.39 2.83 17.29
CA ALA A 267 -3.10 4.11 17.96
C ALA A 267 -4.40 4.84 18.32
N VAL A 268 -5.36 4.91 17.39
CA VAL A 268 -6.67 5.54 17.62
C VAL A 268 -7.45 4.83 18.73
N LYS A 269 -7.41 3.50 18.78
CA LYS A 269 -8.04 2.72 19.88
C LYS A 269 -7.43 3.03 21.25
N LYS A 270 -6.14 3.40 21.30
CA LYS A 270 -5.44 3.85 22.53
C LYS A 270 -5.70 5.32 22.89
N GLY A 271 -6.44 6.06 22.06
CA GLY A 271 -6.81 7.47 22.31
C GLY A 271 -6.17 8.48 21.35
N ALA A 272 -5.38 8.05 20.37
CA ALA A 272 -4.85 8.95 19.35
C ALA A 272 -5.98 9.56 18.49
N ARG A 273 -5.74 10.77 17.97
CA ARG A 273 -6.69 11.49 17.13
C ARG A 273 -6.24 11.47 15.68
N ALA A 274 -6.96 10.74 14.84
CA ALA A 274 -6.78 10.75 13.39
C ALA A 274 -7.61 11.87 12.75
N ASN A 275 -6.97 12.67 11.89
CA ASN A 275 -7.58 13.74 11.11
C ASN A 275 -7.27 13.50 9.64
N ILE A 276 -8.20 13.81 8.75
CA ILE A 276 -8.08 13.49 7.32
C ILE A 276 -8.36 14.73 6.48
N VAL A 277 -7.51 14.96 5.49
CA VAL A 277 -7.76 15.85 4.35
C VAL A 277 -7.66 15.00 3.10
N HIS A 278 -8.76 14.75 2.42
CA HIS A 278 -8.78 13.85 1.26
C HIS A 278 -9.76 14.32 0.19
N SER A 279 -9.66 13.72 -1.00
CA SER A 279 -10.53 13.98 -2.13
C SER A 279 -11.69 12.99 -2.26
N ALA A 280 -11.56 11.84 -1.61
CA ALA A 280 -12.61 10.82 -1.56
C ALA A 280 -12.90 10.45 -0.11
N ASP A 281 -14.15 10.12 0.18
CA ASP A 281 -14.56 9.60 1.48
C ASP A 281 -14.45 8.06 1.48
N ASP A 282 -13.37 7.54 2.06
CA ASP A 282 -13.24 6.12 2.39
C ASP A 282 -13.41 5.86 3.89
N ASP A 283 -13.91 4.67 4.20
CA ASP A 283 -13.98 4.15 5.55
C ASP A 283 -12.67 3.47 5.95
N LEU A 284 -11.97 4.03 6.95
CA LEU A 284 -10.70 3.50 7.46
C LEU A 284 -10.87 2.45 8.58
N LEU A 285 -12.11 2.11 8.95
CA LEU A 285 -12.45 1.21 10.05
C LEU A 285 -11.86 1.69 11.38
N MET A 286 -11.88 3.00 11.59
CA MET A 286 -11.42 3.66 12.82
C MET A 286 -12.17 4.96 13.04
N LYS A 287 -12.19 5.44 14.28
CA LYS A 287 -12.77 6.75 14.59
C LYS A 287 -11.88 7.86 14.03
N VAL A 288 -12.43 8.66 13.13
CA VAL A 288 -11.79 9.87 12.61
C VAL A 288 -12.37 11.06 13.37
N GLU A 289 -11.52 11.89 13.95
CA GLU A 289 -11.94 13.05 14.76
C GLU A 289 -12.42 14.19 13.86
N ASN A 290 -11.63 14.54 12.84
CA ASN A 290 -11.97 15.59 11.88
C ASN A 290 -11.70 15.10 10.46
N LYS A 291 -12.62 15.41 9.54
CA LYS A 291 -12.53 15.03 8.14
C LYS A 291 -12.85 16.24 7.26
N ALA A 292 -11.94 16.55 6.34
CA ALA A 292 -12.17 17.51 5.27
C ALA A 292 -12.10 16.76 3.93
N ILE A 293 -13.27 16.57 3.30
CA ILE A 293 -13.38 16.00 1.96
C ILE A 293 -13.60 17.15 0.97
N VAL A 294 -12.63 17.36 0.10
CA VAL A 294 -12.58 18.51 -0.82
C VAL A 294 -12.19 18.07 -2.21
N ALA A 295 -12.55 18.84 -3.23
CA ALA A 295 -12.10 18.56 -4.59
C ALA A 295 -10.55 18.55 -4.66
N PRO A 296 -9.92 17.75 -5.55
CA PRO A 296 -8.46 17.61 -5.59
C PRO A 296 -7.68 18.93 -5.71
N ASP A 297 -8.21 19.88 -6.47
CA ASP A 297 -7.69 21.24 -6.67
C ASP A 297 -7.77 22.10 -5.39
N ALA A 298 -8.81 21.91 -4.57
CA ALA A 298 -9.01 22.64 -3.31
C ALA A 298 -8.16 22.09 -2.14
N MET A 299 -7.46 20.96 -2.31
CA MET A 299 -6.70 20.32 -1.23
C MET A 299 -5.56 21.21 -0.71
N ALA A 300 -4.81 21.86 -1.61
CA ALA A 300 -3.75 22.79 -1.23
C ALA A 300 -4.28 24.00 -0.46
N HIS A 301 -5.41 24.55 -0.89
CA HIS A 301 -6.08 25.66 -0.20
C HIS A 301 -6.54 25.26 1.20
N THR A 302 -7.11 24.06 1.35
CA THR A 302 -7.55 23.52 2.65
C THR A 302 -6.39 23.37 3.62
N LEU A 303 -5.23 22.87 3.15
CA LEU A 303 -4.01 22.80 3.96
C LEU A 303 -3.50 24.19 4.37
N ALA A 304 -3.59 25.18 3.49
CA ALA A 304 -3.23 26.57 3.81
C ALA A 304 -4.15 27.16 4.89
N GLN A 305 -5.46 26.89 4.83
CA GLN A 305 -6.41 27.30 5.87
C GLN A 305 -6.11 26.65 7.23
N ILE A 306 -5.78 25.35 7.24
CA ILE A 306 -5.37 24.65 8.47
C ILE A 306 -4.10 25.28 9.05
N LEU A 307 -3.12 25.60 8.19
CA LEU A 307 -1.89 26.27 8.61
C LEU A 307 -2.20 27.65 9.20
N LYS A 308 -3.05 28.45 8.55
CA LYS A 308 -3.47 29.76 9.07
C LYS A 308 -4.11 29.65 10.45
N ALA A 309 -5.09 28.74 10.62
CA ALA A 309 -5.75 28.52 11.90
C ALA A 309 -4.77 28.05 13.00
N LEU A 310 -3.79 27.22 12.63
CA LEU A 310 -2.74 26.78 13.55
C LEU A 310 -1.83 27.94 13.98
N MET A 311 -1.48 28.83 13.07
CA MET A 311 -0.67 30.01 13.37
C MET A 311 -1.41 31.00 14.28
N GLU A 312 -2.71 31.23 14.04
CA GLU A 312 -3.56 32.05 14.91
C GLU A 312 -3.64 31.45 16.33
N LEU A 313 -3.87 30.13 16.46
CA LEU A 313 -3.89 29.45 17.76
C LEU A 313 -2.54 29.52 18.50
N LEU A 314 -1.42 29.41 17.78
CA LEU A 314 -0.08 29.55 18.35
C LEU A 314 0.18 30.98 18.81
N ALA A 315 -0.21 31.99 18.03
CA ALA A 315 -0.11 33.39 18.38
C ALA A 315 -0.85 33.71 19.69
N THR A 316 -2.07 33.18 19.86
CA THR A 316 -2.86 33.36 21.09
C THR A 316 -2.25 32.66 22.31
N ARG A 317 -1.56 31.53 22.12
CA ARG A 317 -0.92 30.77 23.22
C ARG A 317 0.45 31.31 23.63
N LEU A 318 1.23 31.85 22.69
CA LEU A 318 2.61 32.30 22.92
C LEU A 318 2.73 33.81 23.19
N GLY A 319 1.65 34.59 23.06
CA GLY A 319 1.64 36.02 23.40
C GLY A 319 2.49 36.92 22.48
N HIS A 320 2.98 36.41 21.35
CA HIS A 320 3.74 37.15 20.34
C HIS A 320 3.14 36.94 18.94
N PRO A 321 2.16 37.79 18.55
CA PRO A 321 1.31 37.52 17.38
C PRO A 321 1.95 37.83 16.02
N GLU A 322 2.98 38.67 15.92
CA GLU A 322 3.34 39.25 14.62
C GLU A 322 4.63 38.74 13.98
N THR A 323 5.66 38.37 14.75
CA THR A 323 7.00 38.10 14.22
C THR A 323 7.20 36.66 13.72
N MET A 324 6.54 35.65 14.30
CA MET A 324 6.57 34.26 13.79
C MET A 324 5.59 34.04 12.64
N ALA A 325 4.42 34.67 12.66
CA ALA A 325 3.40 34.52 11.61
C ALA A 325 3.87 35.11 10.27
N LYS A 326 4.41 36.33 10.27
CA LYS A 326 4.92 36.98 9.06
C LYS A 326 6.13 36.26 8.46
N SER A 327 7.03 35.72 9.29
CA SER A 327 8.25 35.04 8.82
C SER A 327 7.99 33.64 8.24
N LEU A 328 7.02 32.90 8.78
CA LEU A 328 6.66 31.57 8.28
C LEU A 328 5.71 31.62 7.07
N VAL A 329 4.79 32.58 7.02
CA VAL A 329 3.94 32.79 5.84
C VAL A 329 4.78 33.24 4.64
N MET A 330 5.71 34.19 4.82
CA MET A 330 6.69 34.54 3.78
C MET A 330 7.59 33.35 3.38
N ALA A 331 7.91 32.43 4.30
CA ALA A 331 8.68 31.24 4.00
C ALA A 331 7.87 30.16 3.26
N ALA A 332 6.56 30.06 3.52
CA ALA A 332 5.64 29.21 2.76
C ALA A 332 5.42 29.78 1.35
N GLU A 333 5.18 31.08 1.23
CA GLU A 333 5.04 31.82 -0.03
C GLU A 333 6.26 31.67 -0.95
N LYS A 334 7.49 31.76 -0.40
CA LYS A 334 8.73 31.59 -1.18
C LYS A 334 8.97 30.16 -1.69
N LYS A 335 8.39 29.15 -1.05
CA LYS A 335 8.65 27.73 -1.37
C LYS A 335 7.56 27.07 -2.21
N THR A 336 6.32 27.53 -2.15
CA THR A 336 5.20 26.86 -2.83
C THR A 336 4.98 27.35 -4.25
N GLY A 337 5.45 28.55 -4.64
CA GLY A 337 5.21 29.06 -6.00
C GLY A 337 3.72 29.07 -6.38
N VAL A 338 2.84 29.12 -5.38
CA VAL A 338 1.40 29.19 -5.55
C VAL A 338 1.05 30.66 -5.70
N ASP A 339 0.90 31.08 -6.96
CA ASP A 339 0.47 32.43 -7.34
C ASP A 339 -0.87 32.80 -6.69
N ALA A 340 -0.94 34.05 -6.21
CA ALA A 340 -2.07 34.93 -5.90
C ALA A 340 -3.23 34.42 -5.00
N ALA A 341 -3.62 33.14 -5.02
CA ALA A 341 -4.79 32.63 -4.29
C ALA A 341 -4.58 32.51 -2.77
N VAL A 342 -3.34 32.53 -2.29
CA VAL A 342 -3.01 32.55 -0.85
C VAL A 342 -2.97 33.99 -0.31
N GLN A 343 -2.75 34.97 -1.19
CA GLN A 343 -2.61 36.40 -0.83
C GLN A 343 -3.91 36.96 -0.22
N ASP A 344 -5.06 36.60 -0.80
CA ASP A 344 -6.39 37.04 -0.33
C ASP A 344 -6.82 36.40 1.01
N VAL A 345 -6.18 35.30 1.41
CA VAL A 345 -6.53 34.59 2.65
C VAL A 345 -5.70 35.10 3.83
N VAL A 346 -4.50 35.63 3.60
CA VAL A 346 -3.57 36.03 4.66
C VAL A 346 -3.77 37.49 5.08
N VAL A 347 -4.06 38.38 4.14
CA VAL A 347 -4.35 39.78 4.45
C VAL A 347 -5.86 39.93 4.51
N GLY A 348 -6.43 39.93 5.71
CA GLY A 348 -7.86 40.22 5.87
C GLY A 348 -8.18 41.53 5.16
N SER A 349 -8.93 41.44 4.06
CA SER A 349 -9.50 42.61 3.42
C SER A 349 -10.57 43.16 4.37
N THR A 350 -10.11 44.09 5.19
CA THR A 350 -10.93 45.13 5.77
C THR A 350 -11.38 46.04 4.63
N ALA A 351 -12.43 45.65 3.94
CA ALA A 351 -13.23 46.55 3.11
C ALA A 351 -14.65 46.54 3.69
N ALA A 352 -14.82 47.36 4.72
CA ALA A 352 -16.10 47.98 5.02
C ALA A 352 -16.37 49.06 3.95
N ALA A 353 -17.66 49.21 3.61
CA ALA A 353 -18.29 50.10 2.63
C ALA A 353 -18.50 49.52 1.23
#